data_AF-S4TLA0-F1
#
_entry.id   AF-S4TLA0-F1
#
_cell.length_a   1.000
_cell.length_b   1.000
_cell.length_c   1.000
_cell.angle_alpha   90.00
_cell.angle_beta   90.00
_cell.angle_gamma   90.00
#
_symmetry.space_group_name_H-M   'P 1'
#
loop_
_entity.id
_entity.type
_entity.pdbx_description
1 polymer ?
#
loop_
_entity_poly.entity_id
_entity_poly.type
_entity_poly.pdbx_seq_one_letter_code
_entity_poly.pdbx_strand_id
1 'polypeptide(L)'
;QVLRWALGSIEIFLSHHCPLWYGYGGKLKLLERLAYINTIVYPFTSIPLLAYCTIPAVCLLTGKFIIPTLNNLASIWFLALFISIIATSVLELRWSGVSIQDLWRNEQFWVIGGVSAHLFAVFQGLLKVLGGVDTNFTVTSKSADDAEFGELYLFKWTTLLIPPTTLIILNMVGVVAGVSDAINNGYGSWGPLFGKLFFAFWVIVHLYP
;
A
#
# COMPACT_ATOMS: atom_id res chain seq x y z
N GLN A 1 -10.99 -3.57 -12.07
CA GLN A 1 -11.87 -2.47 -11.61
C GLN A 1 -11.09 -1.42 -10.82
N VAL A 2 -10.42 -1.79 -9.71
CA VAL A 2 -9.61 -0.88 -8.87
C VAL A 2 -8.62 -0.03 -9.67
N LEU A 3 -7.90 -0.61 -10.64
CA LEU A 3 -7.00 0.14 -11.53
C LEU A 3 -7.68 1.31 -12.25
N ARG A 4 -8.92 1.12 -12.73
CA ARG A 4 -9.68 2.18 -13.42
C ARG A 4 -10.08 3.31 -12.47
N TRP A 5 -10.45 2.97 -11.23
CA TRP A 5 -10.77 3.96 -10.21
C TRP A 5 -9.53 4.78 -9.82
N ALA A 6 -8.40 4.12 -9.62
CA ALA A 6 -7.14 4.79 -9.29
C ALA A 6 -6.68 5.73 -10.43
N LEU A 7 -6.77 5.28 -11.68
CA LEU A 7 -6.48 6.11 -12.85
C LEU A 7 -7.39 7.35 -12.91
N GLY A 8 -8.71 7.17 -12.74
CA GLY A 8 -9.65 8.29 -12.71
C GLY A 8 -9.32 9.30 -11.61
N SER A 9 -8.96 8.83 -10.41
CA SER A 9 -8.52 9.72 -9.32
C SER A 9 -7.26 10.51 -9.68
N ILE A 10 -6.27 9.89 -10.33
CA ILE A 10 -5.03 10.57 -10.74
C ILE A 10 -5.30 11.57 -11.87
N GLU A 11 -6.16 11.23 -12.83
CA GLU A 11 -6.55 12.15 -13.89
C GLU A 11 -7.27 13.38 -13.31
N ILE A 12 -8.17 13.19 -12.35
CA ILE A 12 -8.83 14.31 -11.64
C ILE A 12 -7.80 15.13 -10.88
N PHE A 13 -6.86 14.49 -10.18
CA PHE A 13 -5.78 15.15 -9.44
C PHE A 13 -4.93 16.06 -10.34
N LEU A 14 -4.58 15.58 -11.54
CA LEU A 14 -3.74 16.30 -12.49
C LEU A 14 -4.54 17.27 -13.39
N SER A 15 -5.87 17.27 -13.28
CA SER A 15 -6.74 18.18 -14.03
C SER A 15 -6.89 19.55 -13.37
N HIS A 16 -7.50 20.48 -14.10
CA HIS A 16 -7.91 21.78 -13.56
C HIS A 16 -8.92 21.65 -12.40
N HIS A 17 -9.65 20.55 -12.29
CA HIS A 17 -10.70 20.34 -11.28
C HIS A 17 -10.21 19.72 -9.97
N CYS A 18 -8.91 19.71 -9.70
CA CYS A 18 -8.37 19.16 -8.46
C CYS A 18 -8.80 19.97 -7.22
N PRO A 19 -9.40 19.33 -6.19
CA PRO A 19 -9.89 20.01 -4.99
C PRO A 19 -8.83 20.74 -4.14
N LEU A 20 -7.54 20.49 -4.41
CA LEU A 20 -6.43 21.19 -3.78
C LEU A 20 -6.31 22.66 -4.21
N TRP A 21 -6.73 23.00 -5.42
CA TRP A 21 -6.66 24.37 -5.94
C TRP A 21 -7.97 24.86 -6.55
N TYR A 22 -8.89 23.96 -6.88
CA TYR A 22 -10.17 24.30 -7.49
C TYR A 22 -11.26 24.63 -6.46
N GLY A 23 -12.14 25.57 -6.81
CA GLY A 23 -13.38 25.82 -6.07
C GLY A 23 -13.23 26.51 -4.71
N TYR A 24 -12.14 27.26 -4.47
CA TYR A 24 -11.93 28.01 -3.20
C TYR A 24 -12.90 29.18 -2.99
N GLY A 25 -13.51 29.71 -4.07
CA GLY A 25 -14.59 30.70 -3.98
C GLY A 25 -16.01 30.10 -3.87
N GLY A 26 -16.12 28.78 -3.72
CA GLY A 26 -17.40 28.07 -3.68
C GLY A 26 -18.00 27.93 -2.29
N LYS A 27 -19.17 27.27 -2.20
CA LYS A 27 -19.89 26.98 -0.94
C LYS A 27 -19.44 25.68 -0.25
N LEU A 28 -18.27 25.15 -0.59
CA LEU A 28 -17.81 23.84 -0.14
C LEU A 28 -17.31 23.91 1.31
N LYS A 29 -17.80 23.02 2.18
CA LYS A 29 -17.34 22.95 3.57
C LYS A 29 -15.89 22.45 3.63
N LEU A 30 -15.12 22.92 4.62
CA LEU A 30 -13.72 22.53 4.77
C LEU A 30 -13.54 21.02 4.96
N LEU A 31 -14.36 20.40 5.81
CA LEU A 31 -14.27 18.96 6.09
C LEU A 31 -14.65 18.11 4.85
N GLU A 32 -15.61 18.60 4.07
CA GLU A 32 -16.01 17.99 2.80
C GLU A 32 -14.87 18.07 1.76
N ARG A 33 -14.18 19.22 1.68
CA ARG A 33 -12.99 19.38 0.85
C ARG A 33 -11.89 18.38 1.24
N LEU A 34 -11.64 18.20 2.54
CA LEU A 34 -10.64 17.22 3.01
C LEU A 34 -11.02 15.79 2.60
N ALA A 35 -12.30 15.43 2.65
CA ALA A 35 -12.77 14.13 2.18
C ALA A 35 -12.54 13.93 0.67
N TYR A 36 -12.80 14.97 -0.15
CA TYR A 36 -12.50 14.92 -1.58
C TYR A 36 -11.00 14.81 -1.87
N ILE A 37 -10.17 15.57 -1.14
CA ILE A 37 -8.71 15.48 -1.28
C ILE A 37 -8.27 14.04 -0.99
N ASN A 38 -8.70 13.45 0.13
CA ASN A 38 -8.37 12.06 0.48
C ASN A 38 -8.75 11.07 -0.64
N THR A 39 -9.97 11.20 -1.18
CA THR A 39 -10.51 10.34 -2.26
C THR A 39 -9.76 10.49 -3.60
N ILE A 40 -9.05 11.58 -3.81
CA ILE A 40 -8.31 11.83 -5.04
C ILE A 40 -6.83 11.44 -4.88
N VAL A 41 -6.24 11.70 -3.72
CA VAL A 41 -4.81 11.44 -3.48
C VAL A 41 -4.52 10.01 -3.02
N TYR A 42 -5.52 9.20 -2.67
CA TYR A 42 -5.29 7.84 -2.17
C TYR A 42 -4.36 6.98 -3.04
N PRO A 43 -4.36 7.04 -4.40
CA PRO A 43 -3.46 6.20 -5.18
C PRO A 43 -1.98 6.53 -4.94
N PHE A 44 -1.64 7.78 -4.61
CA PHE A 44 -0.27 8.21 -4.34
C PHE A 44 0.31 7.57 -3.07
N THR A 45 -0.54 7.10 -2.14
CA THR A 45 -0.10 6.36 -0.95
C THR A 45 0.58 5.02 -1.31
N SER A 46 0.41 4.52 -2.54
CA SER A 46 1.08 3.32 -3.05
C SER A 46 2.60 3.42 -3.07
N ILE A 47 3.17 4.59 -3.38
CA ILE A 47 4.62 4.79 -3.46
C ILE A 47 5.29 4.61 -2.08
N PRO A 48 4.87 5.34 -1.02
CA PRO A 48 5.43 5.11 0.31
C PRO A 48 5.08 3.72 0.85
N LEU A 49 3.91 3.16 0.52
CA LEU A 49 3.55 1.80 0.91
C LEU A 49 4.49 0.74 0.31
N LEU A 50 4.82 0.87 -0.98
CA LEU A 50 5.79 -0.03 -1.64
C LEU A 50 7.15 0.02 -0.95
N ALA A 51 7.64 1.23 -0.64
CA ALA A 51 8.88 1.41 0.09
C ALA A 51 8.79 0.77 1.48
N TYR A 52 7.70 1.01 2.21
CA TYR A 52 7.44 0.43 3.52
C TYR A 52 7.45 -1.10 3.50
N CYS A 53 6.82 -1.74 2.52
CA CYS A 53 6.80 -3.20 2.38
C CYS A 53 8.16 -3.79 1.97
N THR A 54 9.06 -2.99 1.39
CA THR A 54 10.40 -3.43 0.94
C THR A 54 11.45 -3.28 2.03
N ILE A 55 11.30 -2.28 2.91
CA ILE A 55 12.26 -1.96 3.97
C ILE A 55 12.62 -3.15 4.87
N PRO A 56 11.66 -3.97 5.38
CA PRO A 56 11.97 -5.07 6.29
C PRO A 56 12.90 -6.10 5.65
N ALA A 57 12.63 -6.48 4.40
CA ALA A 57 13.48 -7.40 3.65
C ALA A 57 14.90 -6.87 3.45
N VAL A 58 15.04 -5.59 3.08
CA VAL A 58 16.36 -4.95 2.93
C VAL A 58 17.11 -4.92 4.27
N CYS A 59 16.41 -4.62 5.38
CA CYS A 59 17.01 -4.61 6.72
C CYS A 59 17.46 -5.99 7.19
N LEU A 60 16.76 -7.05 6.77
CA LEU A 60 17.12 -8.44 7.06
C LEU A 60 18.32 -8.89 6.22
N LEU A 61 18.34 -8.56 4.92
CA LEU A 61 19.42 -8.98 4.01
C LEU A 61 20.72 -8.21 4.20
N THR A 62 20.65 -6.90 4.50
CA THR A 62 21.84 -6.06 4.64
C THR A 62 22.38 -6.01 6.07
N GLY A 63 21.67 -6.58 7.04
CA GLY A 63 21.98 -6.47 8.46
C GLY A 63 21.78 -5.07 9.07
N LYS A 64 21.66 -4.02 8.26
CA LYS A 64 21.49 -2.63 8.72
C LYS A 64 20.07 -2.43 9.25
N PHE A 65 19.95 -2.03 10.51
CA PHE A 65 18.67 -1.67 11.09
C PHE A 65 18.47 -0.15 10.94
N ILE A 66 17.39 0.25 10.27
CA ILE A 66 17.10 1.66 9.98
C ILE A 66 16.71 2.42 11.26
N ILE A 67 16.08 1.73 12.22
CA ILE A 67 15.70 2.32 13.50
C ILE A 67 16.83 2.05 14.48
N PRO A 68 17.43 3.05 15.15
CA PRO A 68 18.40 2.76 16.22
C PRO A 68 17.73 1.99 17.36
N THR A 69 18.50 1.30 18.20
CA THR A 69 17.96 0.66 19.41
C THR A 69 17.12 1.66 20.19
N LEU A 70 15.82 1.39 20.34
CA LEU A 70 14.89 2.30 20.99
C LEU A 70 15.35 2.52 22.43
N ASN A 71 15.58 3.78 22.80
CA ASN A 71 15.76 4.12 24.21
C ASN A 71 14.42 3.92 24.95
N ASN A 72 14.45 3.92 26.29
CA ASN A 72 13.25 3.67 27.10
C ASN A 72 12.08 4.59 26.72
N LEU A 73 12.36 5.86 26.41
CA LEU A 73 11.34 6.83 26.02
C LEU A 73 10.73 6.51 24.64
N ALA A 74 11.55 6.19 23.65
CA ALA A 74 11.11 5.83 22.30
C ALA A 74 10.29 4.54 22.31
N SER A 75 10.67 3.57 23.15
CA SER A 75 9.90 2.33 23.36
C SER A 75 8.51 2.61 23.94
N ILE A 76 8.38 3.56 24.88
CA ILE A 76 7.08 3.98 25.43
C ILE A 76 6.21 4.61 24.35
N TRP A 77 6.77 5.54 23.55
CA TRP A 77 6.02 6.17 22.45
C TRP A 77 5.59 5.17 21.38
N PHE A 78 6.47 4.22 21.03
CA PHE A 78 6.15 3.15 20.11
C PHE A 78 5.01 2.28 20.64
N LEU A 79 5.08 1.85 21.90
CA LEU A 79 4.01 1.07 22.53
C LEU A 79 2.68 1.85 22.59
N ALA A 80 2.73 3.12 22.99
CA ALA A 80 1.55 3.98 23.07
C ALA A 80 0.86 4.15 21.71
N LEU A 81 1.64 4.27 20.63
CA LEU A 81 1.11 4.33 19.27
C LEU A 81 0.36 3.04 18.91
N PHE A 82 0.95 1.86 19.15
CA PHE A 82 0.29 0.57 18.86
C PHE A 82 -0.99 0.39 19.67
N ILE A 83 -0.96 0.73 20.96
CA ILE A 83 -2.17 0.66 21.81
C ILE A 83 -3.24 1.63 21.29
N SER A 84 -2.86 2.85 20.91
CA SER A 84 -3.79 3.83 20.35
C SER A 84 -4.45 3.31 19.08
N ILE A 85 -3.69 2.74 18.14
CA ILE A 85 -4.23 2.21 16.89
C ILE A 85 -5.24 1.09 17.19
N ILE A 86 -4.86 0.12 18.03
CA ILE A 86 -5.74 -1.01 18.39
C ILE A 86 -7.01 -0.51 19.08
N ALA A 87 -6.88 0.40 20.05
CA ALA A 87 -8.02 0.96 20.77
C ALA A 87 -8.99 1.71 19.85
N THR A 88 -8.46 2.50 18.90
CA THR A 88 -9.27 3.20 17.90
C THR A 88 -9.99 2.21 16.99
N SER A 89 -9.31 1.19 16.47
CA SER A 89 -9.94 0.17 15.62
C SER A 89 -11.05 -0.60 16.36
N VAL A 90 -10.85 -0.95 17.63
CA VAL A 90 -11.89 -1.62 18.44
C VAL A 90 -13.09 -0.71 18.67
N LEU A 91 -12.88 0.57 18.94
CA LEU A 91 -13.95 1.54 19.12
C LEU A 91 -14.75 1.73 17.83
N GLU A 92 -14.07 1.84 16.69
CA GLU A 92 -14.67 1.97 15.37
C GLU A 92 -15.51 0.74 15.00
N LEU A 93 -14.99 -0.47 15.22
CA LEU A 93 -15.73 -1.72 15.00
C LEU A 93 -16.98 -1.79 15.86
N ARG A 94 -16.88 -1.39 17.14
CA ARG A 94 -18.01 -1.42 18.07
C ARG A 94 -19.14 -0.48 17.65
N TRP A 95 -18.81 0.70 17.15
CA TRP A 95 -19.82 1.69 16.72
C TRP A 95 -20.38 1.38 15.33
N SER A 96 -19.56 0.85 14.42
CA SER A 96 -19.97 0.55 13.04
C SER A 96 -20.70 -0.80 12.90
N GLY A 97 -20.56 -1.72 13.85
CA GLY A 97 -21.14 -3.06 13.78
C GLY A 97 -20.46 -3.97 12.74
N VAL A 98 -19.31 -3.57 12.22
CA VAL A 98 -18.52 -4.33 11.24
C VAL A 98 -17.77 -5.46 11.94
N SER A 99 -17.61 -6.61 11.27
CA SER A 99 -16.86 -7.73 11.84
C SER A 99 -15.35 -7.49 11.79
N ILE A 100 -14.60 -8.09 12.72
CA ILE A 100 -13.12 -7.99 12.71
C ILE A 100 -12.53 -8.63 11.45
N GLN A 101 -13.17 -9.68 10.91
CA GLN A 101 -12.74 -10.34 9.69
C GLN A 101 -12.88 -9.41 8.47
N ASP A 102 -13.95 -8.62 8.39
CA ASP A 102 -14.16 -7.67 7.29
C ASP A 102 -13.14 -6.53 7.33
N LEU A 103 -12.82 -6.01 8.53
CA LEU A 103 -11.78 -5.00 8.69
C LEU A 103 -10.42 -5.55 8.23
N TRP A 104 -10.06 -6.75 8.70
CA TRP A 104 -8.81 -7.39 8.31
C TRP A 104 -8.72 -7.64 6.80
N ARG A 105 -9.81 -8.14 6.19
CA ARG A 105 -9.85 -8.39 4.75
C ARG A 105 -9.78 -7.09 3.94
N ASN A 106 -10.36 -6.02 4.45
CA ASN A 106 -10.26 -4.69 3.85
C ASN A 106 -8.82 -4.16 3.90
N GLU A 107 -8.11 -4.32 5.03
CA GLU A 107 -6.69 -3.96 5.14
C GLU A 107 -5.83 -4.78 4.18
N GLN A 108 -6.03 -6.11 4.09
CA GLN A 108 -5.34 -6.95 3.10
C GLN A 108 -5.60 -6.44 1.67
N PHE A 109 -6.86 -6.15 1.34
CA PHE A 109 -7.23 -5.65 0.02
C PHE A 109 -6.61 -4.27 -0.27
N TRP A 110 -6.53 -3.39 0.73
CA TRP A 110 -5.89 -2.09 0.62
C TRP A 110 -4.39 -2.22 0.36
N VAL A 111 -3.68 -3.10 1.11
CA VAL A 111 -2.24 -3.33 0.90
C VAL A 111 -1.99 -3.91 -0.49
N ILE A 112 -2.71 -4.97 -0.87
CA ILE A 112 -2.57 -5.62 -2.19
C ILE A 112 -2.88 -4.63 -3.32
N GLY A 113 -4.00 -3.90 -3.23
CA GLY A 113 -4.39 -2.89 -4.21
C GLY A 113 -3.39 -1.73 -4.30
N GLY A 114 -2.82 -1.33 -3.15
CA GLY A 114 -1.79 -0.32 -3.02
C GLY A 114 -0.50 -0.70 -3.77
N VAL A 115 0.07 -1.87 -3.48
CA VAL A 115 1.34 -2.30 -4.11
C VAL A 115 1.17 -2.75 -5.57
N SER A 116 -0.06 -2.95 -6.05
CA SER A 116 -0.36 -3.35 -7.43
C SER A 116 -1.08 -2.24 -8.22
N ALA A 117 -2.40 -2.25 -8.23
CA ALA A 117 -3.26 -1.42 -9.07
C ALA A 117 -3.00 0.08 -8.88
N HIS A 118 -2.86 0.55 -7.64
CA HIS A 118 -2.62 1.97 -7.37
C HIS A 118 -1.24 2.41 -7.88
N LEU A 119 -0.21 1.59 -7.64
CA LEU A 119 1.15 1.84 -8.11
C LEU A 119 1.21 1.97 -9.65
N PHE A 120 0.62 1.01 -10.36
CA PHE A 120 0.55 1.06 -11.82
C PHE A 120 -0.26 2.25 -12.32
N ALA A 121 -1.38 2.59 -11.66
CA ALA A 121 -2.16 3.77 -12.01
C ALA A 121 -1.34 5.06 -11.88
N VAL A 122 -0.57 5.21 -10.79
CA VAL A 122 0.28 6.38 -10.55
C VAL A 122 1.31 6.54 -11.66
N PHE A 123 2.04 5.47 -12.00
CA PHE A 123 2.99 5.52 -13.10
C PHE A 123 2.34 5.86 -14.43
N GLN A 124 1.19 5.26 -14.74
CA GLN A 124 0.46 5.54 -15.98
C GLN A 124 -0.03 6.99 -16.05
N GLY A 125 -0.61 7.53 -14.97
CA GLY A 125 -1.08 8.90 -14.92
C GLY A 125 0.07 9.92 -15.04
N LEU A 126 1.21 9.65 -14.40
CA LEU A 126 2.41 10.49 -14.53
C LEU A 126 2.97 10.45 -15.96
N LEU A 127 3.05 9.27 -16.58
CA LEU A 127 3.51 9.13 -17.97
C LEU A 127 2.58 9.84 -18.96
N LYS A 128 1.26 9.81 -18.72
CA LYS A 128 0.29 10.53 -19.56
C LYS A 128 0.52 12.04 -19.52
N VAL A 129 0.72 12.61 -18.33
CA VAL A 129 0.87 14.06 -18.16
C VAL A 129 2.26 14.57 -18.53
N LEU A 130 3.33 13.81 -18.21
CA LEU A 130 4.71 14.21 -18.51
C LEU A 130 5.15 13.84 -19.92
N GLY A 131 4.67 12.72 -20.45
CA GLY A 131 5.10 12.17 -21.74
C GLY A 131 4.22 12.53 -22.92
N GLY A 132 3.04 13.15 -22.70
CA GLY A 132 2.07 13.43 -23.76
C GLY A 132 1.59 12.17 -24.50
N VAL A 133 1.87 10.99 -23.95
CA VAL A 133 1.43 9.71 -24.50
C VAL A 133 -0.03 9.58 -24.13
N ASP A 134 -0.92 9.65 -25.13
CA ASP A 134 -2.29 9.23 -24.96
C ASP A 134 -2.28 7.75 -24.58
N THR A 135 -2.32 7.49 -23.28
CA THR A 135 -2.71 6.19 -22.76
C THR A 135 -4.20 6.04 -23.09
N ASN A 136 -4.50 5.76 -24.36
CA ASN A 136 -5.81 5.42 -24.86
C ASN A 136 -6.23 4.10 -24.22
N PHE A 137 -6.66 4.18 -22.95
CA PHE A 137 -7.61 3.22 -22.45
C PHE A 137 -8.97 3.72 -22.91
N THR A 138 -9.36 3.29 -24.11
CA THR A 138 -10.74 3.34 -24.56
C THR A 138 -11.59 2.89 -23.38
N VAL A 139 -12.43 3.81 -22.89
CA VAL A 139 -13.48 3.48 -21.92
C VAL A 139 -14.32 2.42 -22.61
N THR A 140 -14.04 1.13 -22.35
CA THR A 140 -14.79 0.05 -22.98
C THR A 140 -16.23 0.22 -22.55
N SER A 141 -17.06 0.62 -23.52
CA SER A 141 -18.50 0.41 -23.46
C SER A 141 -18.71 -1.05 -23.10
N LYS A 142 -19.69 -1.27 -22.24
CA LYS A 142 -20.11 -2.59 -21.78
C LYS A 142 -20.87 -3.30 -22.91
N SER A 143 -20.22 -3.52 -24.05
CA SER A 143 -20.75 -4.18 -25.24
C SER A 143 -19.86 -5.36 -25.59
N ALA A 144 -20.48 -6.54 -25.58
CA ALA A 144 -19.90 -7.86 -25.65
C ALA A 144 -19.09 -8.11 -26.94
N ASP A 145 -17.83 -8.57 -26.77
CA ASP A 145 -17.22 -9.63 -27.59
C ASP A 145 -15.94 -10.13 -26.86
N ASP A 146 -16.09 -11.26 -26.17
CA ASP A 146 -15.28 -11.72 -25.03
C ASP A 146 -14.03 -12.57 -25.37
N ALA A 147 -13.66 -12.75 -26.64
CA ALA A 147 -12.55 -13.65 -27.00
C ALA A 147 -11.17 -12.95 -27.04
N GLU A 148 -11.05 -11.81 -27.72
CA GLU A 148 -9.77 -11.10 -27.91
C GLU A 148 -9.38 -10.24 -26.69
N PHE A 149 -10.38 -9.73 -25.97
CA PHE A 149 -10.17 -9.05 -24.69
C PHE A 149 -9.75 -10.01 -23.58
N GLY A 150 -10.10 -11.29 -23.67
CA GLY A 150 -9.74 -12.33 -22.70
C GLY A 150 -8.23 -12.40 -22.48
N GLU A 151 -7.43 -12.45 -23.55
CA GLU A 151 -5.97 -12.47 -23.46
C GLU A 151 -5.38 -11.16 -22.92
N LEU A 152 -5.98 -10.01 -23.29
CA LEU A 152 -5.53 -8.70 -22.82
C LEU A 152 -5.86 -8.49 -21.33
N TYR A 153 -7.00 -8.99 -20.86
CA TYR A 153 -7.35 -9.04 -19.43
C TYR A 153 -6.46 -10.04 -18.70
N LEU A 154 -6.18 -11.22 -19.30
CA LEU A 154 -5.28 -12.25 -18.79
C LEU A 154 -3.85 -11.71 -18.56
N PHE A 155 -3.31 -10.96 -19.52
CA PHE A 155 -1.98 -10.35 -19.41
C PHE A 155 -1.93 -9.17 -18.40
N LYS A 156 -3.05 -8.45 -18.24
CA LYS A 156 -3.14 -7.32 -17.30
C LYS A 156 -3.19 -7.78 -15.85
N TRP A 157 -3.90 -8.85 -15.49
CA TRP A 157 -3.94 -9.29 -14.09
C TRP A 157 -2.62 -9.95 -13.64
N THR A 158 -1.98 -10.76 -14.50
CA THR A 158 -0.68 -11.38 -14.19
C THR A 158 0.39 -10.32 -13.94
N THR A 159 0.44 -9.29 -14.78
CA THR A 159 1.39 -8.16 -14.62
C THR A 159 1.15 -7.39 -13.31
N LEU A 160 -0.11 -7.18 -12.93
CA LEU A 160 -0.46 -6.51 -11.67
C LEU A 160 -0.07 -7.31 -10.42
N LEU A 161 0.04 -8.64 -10.53
CA LEU A 161 0.47 -9.50 -9.42
C LEU A 161 1.99 -9.55 -9.26
N ILE A 162 2.77 -9.07 -10.23
CA ILE A 162 4.24 -9.11 -10.15
C ILE A 162 4.76 -8.37 -8.89
N PRO A 163 4.36 -7.10 -8.59
CA PRO A 163 4.89 -6.44 -7.40
C PRO A 163 4.49 -7.13 -6.07
N PRO A 164 3.21 -7.49 -5.81
CA PRO A 164 2.83 -8.24 -4.61
C PRO A 164 3.63 -9.54 -4.43
N THR A 165 3.72 -10.37 -5.48
CA THR A 165 4.43 -11.65 -5.42
C THR A 165 5.93 -11.46 -5.19
N THR A 166 6.53 -10.46 -5.84
CA THR A 166 7.95 -10.11 -5.63
C THR A 166 8.20 -9.68 -4.19
N LEU A 167 7.33 -8.86 -3.59
CA LEU A 167 7.45 -8.44 -2.20
C LEU A 167 7.32 -9.61 -1.22
N ILE A 168 6.40 -10.55 -1.47
CA ILE A 168 6.25 -11.76 -0.66
C ILE A 168 7.55 -12.58 -0.71
N ILE A 169 8.05 -12.88 -1.92
CA ILE A 169 9.29 -13.65 -2.11
C ILE A 169 10.47 -12.95 -1.44
N LEU A 170 10.64 -11.64 -1.67
CA LEU A 170 11.72 -10.83 -1.11
C LEU A 170 11.69 -10.86 0.43
N ASN A 171 10.52 -10.68 1.05
CA ASN A 171 10.39 -10.74 2.51
C ASN A 171 10.61 -12.15 3.05
N MET A 172 10.13 -13.20 2.37
CA MET A 172 10.39 -14.59 2.78
C MET A 172 11.89 -14.93 2.73
N VAL A 173 12.58 -14.57 1.64
CA VAL A 173 14.03 -14.75 1.51
C VAL A 173 14.77 -13.95 2.58
N GLY A 174 14.34 -12.70 2.83
CA GLY A 174 14.89 -11.87 3.90
C GLY A 174 14.74 -12.52 5.28
N VAL A 175 13.56 -13.07 5.60
CA VAL A 175 13.32 -13.78 6.87
C VAL A 175 14.25 -14.98 7.01
N VAL A 176 14.35 -15.84 5.98
CA VAL A 176 15.23 -17.02 6.02
C VAL A 176 16.69 -16.62 6.18
N ALA A 177 17.15 -15.61 5.44
CA ALA A 177 18.52 -15.11 5.53
C ALA A 177 18.82 -14.50 6.91
N GLY A 178 17.92 -13.66 7.43
CA GLY A 178 18.10 -13.00 8.72
C GLY A 178 18.08 -13.98 9.90
N VAL A 179 17.22 -15.01 9.85
CA VAL A 179 17.21 -16.07 10.87
C VAL A 179 18.49 -16.91 10.78
N SER A 180 18.93 -17.26 9.57
CA SER A 180 20.16 -18.03 9.38
C SER A 180 21.40 -17.27 9.90
N ASP A 181 21.50 -15.98 9.61
CA ASP A 181 22.58 -15.12 10.09
C ASP A 181 22.58 -15.01 11.63
N ALA A 182 21.40 -14.88 12.25
CA ALA A 182 21.28 -14.80 13.70
C ALA A 182 21.63 -16.11 14.42
N ILE A 183 21.33 -17.26 13.80
CA ILE A 183 21.77 -18.58 14.30
C ILE A 183 23.30 -18.68 14.26
N ASN A 184 23.92 -18.20 13.18
CA ASN A 184 25.39 -18.26 13.01
C ASN A 184 26.15 -17.29 13.91
N ASN A 185 25.58 -16.12 14.22
CA ASN A 185 26.24 -15.05 14.99
C ASN A 185 25.91 -15.04 16.49
N GLY A 186 25.08 -15.97 16.97
CA GLY A 186 24.79 -16.17 18.39
C GLY A 186 23.76 -15.19 19.00
N TYR A 187 23.48 -15.37 20.30
CA TYR A 187 22.33 -14.76 21.02
C TYR A 187 22.26 -13.22 20.99
N GLY A 188 23.37 -12.51 20.80
CA GLY A 188 23.40 -11.04 20.75
C GLY A 188 22.66 -10.43 19.55
N SER A 189 22.40 -11.22 18.50
CA SER A 189 21.73 -10.78 17.27
C SER A 189 20.19 -10.86 17.33
N TRP A 190 19.63 -11.53 18.34
CA TRP A 190 18.21 -11.88 18.40
C TRP A 190 17.28 -10.70 18.73
N GLY A 191 17.74 -9.74 19.54
CA GLY A 191 16.95 -8.56 19.91
C GLY A 191 16.58 -7.70 18.69
N PRO A 192 17.56 -7.21 17.92
CA PRO A 192 17.30 -6.47 16.68
C PRO A 192 16.58 -7.30 15.60
N LEU A 193 16.79 -8.62 15.58
CA LEU A 193 16.11 -9.52 14.64
C LEU A 193 14.60 -9.54 14.86
N PHE A 194 14.12 -9.56 16.11
CA PHE A 194 12.69 -9.66 16.41
C PHE A 194 11.88 -8.52 15.80
N GLY A 195 12.38 -7.28 15.90
CA GLY A 195 11.73 -6.12 15.28
C GLY A 195 11.67 -6.22 13.76
N LYS A 196 12.77 -6.66 13.12
CA LYS A 196 12.82 -6.84 11.66
C LYS A 196 11.86 -7.94 11.19
N LEU A 197 11.81 -9.06 11.93
CA LEU A 197 10.89 -10.16 11.64
C LEU A 197 9.42 -9.77 11.82
N PHE A 198 9.10 -8.98 12.84
CA PHE A 198 7.73 -8.50 13.06
C PHE A 198 7.20 -7.72 11.85
N PHE A 199 7.99 -6.77 11.32
CA PHE A 199 7.57 -6.00 10.15
C PHE A 199 7.54 -6.85 8.87
N ALA A 200 8.51 -7.74 8.66
CA ALA A 200 8.50 -8.64 7.50
C ALA A 200 7.28 -9.58 7.53
N PHE A 201 6.94 -10.09 8.72
CA PHE A 201 5.76 -10.95 8.91
C PHE A 201 4.46 -10.18 8.67
N TRP A 202 4.35 -8.93 9.16
CA TRP A 202 3.20 -8.06 8.86
C TRP A 202 3.00 -7.94 7.33
N VAL A 203 4.06 -7.69 6.57
CA VAL A 203 4.00 -7.59 5.10
C VAL A 203 3.53 -8.90 4.48
N ILE A 204 4.14 -10.03 4.86
CA ILE A 204 3.80 -11.35 4.31
C ILE A 204 2.34 -11.69 4.60
N VAL A 205 1.87 -11.48 5.83
CA VAL A 205 0.51 -11.82 6.25
C VAL A 205 -0.55 -10.93 5.59
N HIS A 206 -0.24 -9.66 5.28
CA HIS A 206 -1.19 -8.78 4.59
C HIS A 206 -1.21 -9.01 3.08
N LEU A 207 -0.11 -9.47 2.48
CA LEU A 207 -0.01 -9.79 1.06
C LEU A 207 -0.39 -11.24 0.72
N TYR A 208 -0.31 -12.15 1.69
CA TYR A 208 -0.67 -13.56 1.54
C TYR A 208 -2.11 -13.77 2.05
N PRO A 209 -3.08 -14.05 1.16
CA PRO A 209 -4.51 -14.08 1.48
C PRO A 209 -5.00 -15.31 2.24
#